data_AF-A0A3M1UDQ2-F1
#
_entry.id   AF-A0A3M1UDQ2-F1
#
_cell.length_a   1.000
_cell.length_b   1.000
_cell.length_c   1.000
_cell.angle_alpha   90.00
_cell.angle_beta   90.00
_cell.angle_gamma   90.00
#
_symmetry.space_group_name_H-M   'P 1'
#
loop_
_entity.id
_entity.type
_entity.pdbx_description
1 polymer ?
#
loop_
_entity_poly.entity_id
_entity_poly.type
_entity_poly.pdbx_seq_one_letter_code
_entity_poly.pdbx_strand_id
1 'polypeptide(L)' 'MKALELSGFFDDKGLLKLDKPLKIINQRVKVIILIPDNDEMSDADWLQAISQNPAFDFLHDKEEDIYSLADGEPMTDEV' A
#
# COMPACT_ATOMS: atom_id res chain seq x y z
N MET A 1 0.96 10.81 -29.73
CA MET A 1 -0.25 10.26 -29.06
C MET A 1 -0.80 11.35 -28.15
N LYS A 2 -2.13 11.52 -28.05
CA LYS A 2 -2.76 12.51 -27.16
C LYS A 2 -3.50 11.76 -26.06
N ALA A 3 -3.18 12.04 -24.81
CA ALA A 3 -3.90 11.50 -23.66
C ALA A 3 -5.04 12.46 -23.28
N LEU A 4 -6.13 11.91 -22.78
CA LEU A 4 -7.26 12.65 -22.21
C LEU A 4 -7.51 12.11 -20.82
N GLU A 5 -7.36 12.98 -19.82
CA GLU A 5 -7.66 12.67 -18.43
C GLU A 5 -9.08 13.14 -18.09
N LEU A 6 -9.84 12.27 -17.44
CA LEU A 6 -11.22 12.50 -17.05
C LEU A 6 -11.48 11.85 -15.70
N SER A 7 -12.34 12.48 -14.92
CA SER A 7 -12.81 11.97 -13.65
C SER A 7 -14.17 11.30 -13.79
N GLY A 8 -14.42 10.34 -12.92
CA GLY A 8 -15.65 9.58 -12.83
C GLY A 8 -15.58 8.58 -11.69
N PHE A 9 -16.65 7.83 -11.52
CA PHE A 9 -16.76 6.79 -10.50
C PHE A 9 -17.44 5.56 -11.07
N PHE A 10 -17.14 4.39 -10.50
CA PHE A 10 -17.91 3.18 -10.77
C PHE A 10 -19.17 3.19 -9.92
N ASP A 11 -20.32 2.95 -10.53
CA ASP A 11 -21.58 2.79 -9.78
C ASP A 11 -21.69 1.39 -9.17
N ASP A 12 -22.77 1.16 -8.40
CA ASP A 12 -23.02 -0.12 -7.71
C ASP A 12 -23.19 -1.32 -8.66
N LYS A 13 -23.30 -1.08 -9.97
CA LYS A 13 -23.37 -2.13 -11.00
C LYS A 13 -22.01 -2.35 -11.69
N GLY A 14 -20.96 -1.67 -11.22
CA GLY A 14 -19.63 -1.71 -11.82
C GLY A 14 -19.53 -0.96 -13.14
N LEU A 15 -20.44 -0.02 -13.43
CA LEU A 15 -20.40 0.78 -14.65
C LEU A 15 -19.70 2.11 -14.40
N LEU A 16 -18.70 2.44 -15.23
CA LEU A 16 -17.99 3.71 -15.16
C LEU A 16 -18.90 4.87 -15.60
N LYS A 17 -19.17 5.80 -14.69
CA LYS A 17 -19.85 7.06 -14.95
C LYS A 17 -18.84 8.18 -14.98
N LEU A 18 -18.75 8.85 -16.12
CA LEU A 18 -17.88 10.02 -16.28
C LEU A 18 -18.60 11.29 -15.81
N ASP A 19 -17.89 12.17 -15.14
CA ASP A 19 -18.44 13.47 -14.69
C ASP A 19 -18.81 14.36 -15.88
N LYS A 20 -18.12 14.18 -17.01
CA LYS A 20 -18.32 14.93 -18.24
C LYS A 20 -18.42 13.97 -19.44
N PRO A 21 -19.33 14.23 -20.39
CA PRO A 21 -19.50 13.36 -21.55
C PRO A 21 -18.30 13.43 -22.50
N LEU A 22 -17.92 12.26 -23.03
CA LEU A 22 -16.84 12.13 -24.00
C LEU A 22 -17.33 12.50 -25.41
N LYS A 23 -16.73 13.53 -26.03
CA LYS A 23 -17.07 13.96 -27.39
C LYS A 23 -16.06 13.43 -28.42
N ILE A 24 -15.90 12.11 -28.49
CA ILE A 24 -15.06 11.45 -29.49
C ILE A 24 -15.98 10.64 -30.42
N ILE A 25 -15.86 10.88 -31.73
CA ILE A 25 -16.72 10.26 -32.76
C ILE A 25 -15.84 9.45 -33.70
N ASN A 26 -16.23 8.20 -33.96
CA ASN A 26 -15.62 7.30 -34.95
C ASN A 26 -14.08 7.20 -34.90
N GLN A 27 -13.49 7.18 -33.70
CA GLN A 27 -12.05 7.06 -33.50
C GLN A 27 -11.71 5.88 -32.60
N ARG A 28 -10.79 5.03 -33.04
CA ARG A 28 -10.25 3.93 -32.21
C ARG A 28 -9.28 4.50 -31.18
N VAL A 29 -9.49 4.15 -29.92
CA VAL A 29 -8.67 4.61 -28.79
C VAL A 29 -8.18 3.45 -27.93
N LYS A 30 -7.12 3.68 -27.16
CA LYS A 30 -6.73 2.84 -26.03
C LYS A 30 -7.18 3.55 -24.76
N VAL A 31 -7.80 2.83 -23.83
CA VAL A 31 -8.30 3.37 -22.56
C VAL A 31 -7.43 2.83 -21.43
N ILE A 32 -7.02 3.71 -20.52
CA ILE A 32 -6.35 3.37 -19.26
C ILE A 32 -7.26 3.86 -18.14
N ILE A 33 -7.54 3.01 -17.16
CA ILE A 33 -8.33 3.33 -15.98
C ILE A 33 -7.38 3.22 -14.79
N LEU A 34 -7.25 4.30 -14.03
CA LEU A 34 -6.49 4.32 -12.77
C LEU A 34 -7.50 4.15 -11.63
N ILE A 35 -7.38 3.06 -10.88
CA ILE A 35 -8.16 2.81 -9.67
C ILE A 35 -7.18 3.03 -8.52
N PRO A 36 -7.50 3.88 -7.53
CA PRO A 36 -6.64 4.05 -6.37
C PRO A 36 -6.52 2.72 -5.63
N ASP A 37 -5.30 2.37 -5.23
CA ASP A 37 -5.07 1.24 -4.35
C ASP A 37 -5.62 1.61 -2.97
N ASN A 38 -6.88 1.22 -2.72
CA ASN A 38 -7.44 1.20 -1.37
C ASN A 38 -6.95 -0.03 -0.57
N ASP A 39 -6.19 -0.91 -1.23
CA ASP A 39 -5.53 -2.08 -0.66
C ASP A 39 -4.11 -1.74 -0.15
N GLU A 40 -3.86 -0.51 0.31
CA GLU A 40 -2.78 -0.32 1.28
C GLU A 40 -3.20 -1.08 2.54
N MET A 41 -2.81 -2.35 2.58
CA MET A 41 -2.86 -3.17 3.78
C MET A 41 -2.32 -2.30 4.92
N SER A 42 -3.14 -2.07 5.95
CA SER A 42 -2.76 -1.09 6.96
C SER A 42 -1.46 -1.53 7.64
N ASP A 43 -0.70 -0.61 8.24
CA ASP A 43 0.49 -0.98 9.02
C ASP A 43 0.19 -2.07 10.05
N ALA A 44 -1.04 -2.07 10.60
CA ALA A 44 -1.51 -3.09 11.52
C ALA A 44 -1.67 -4.47 10.86
N ASP A 45 -2.23 -4.51 9.65
CA ASP A 45 -2.41 -5.75 8.89
C ASP A 45 -1.05 -6.31 8.41
N TRP A 46 -0.12 -5.43 8.01
CA TRP A 46 1.26 -5.79 7.72
C TRP A 46 1.98 -6.35 8.94
N LEU A 47 1.89 -5.67 10.08
CA LEU A 47 2.53 -6.11 11.32
C LEU A 47 1.97 -7.47 11.76
N GLN A 48 0.66 -7.65 11.69
CA GLN A 48 0.02 -8.93 12.00
C GLN A 48 0.54 -10.04 11.08
N ALA A 49 0.57 -9.80 9.77
CA ALA A 49 1.04 -10.79 8.80
C ALA A 49 2.51 -11.17 9.01
N ILE A 50 3.39 -10.20 9.30
CA ILE A 50 4.81 -10.46 9.55
C ILE A 50 5.00 -11.20 10.88
N SER A 51 4.28 -10.82 11.93
CA SER A 51 4.41 -11.43 13.27
C SER A 51 4.01 -12.92 13.33
N GLN A 52 3.23 -13.40 12.35
CA GLN A 52 2.74 -14.77 12.28
C GLN A 52 3.38 -15.57 11.13
N ASN A 53 4.37 -15.00 10.43
CA ASN A 53 4.96 -15.62 9.26
C ASN A 53 6.06 -16.63 9.66
N PRO A 54 5.91 -17.93 9.34
CA PRO A 54 6.87 -18.97 9.73
C PRO A 54 8.29 -18.76 9.21
N ALA A 55 8.48 -17.94 8.16
CA ALA A 55 9.80 -17.58 7.68
C ALA A 55 10.67 -16.88 8.73
N PHE A 56 10.05 -16.33 9.78
CA PHE A 56 10.70 -15.62 10.88
C PHE A 56 10.74 -16.41 12.19
N ASP A 57 10.34 -17.70 12.20
CA ASP A 57 10.32 -18.51 13.43
C ASP A 57 11.70 -18.59 14.11
N PHE A 58 12.79 -18.46 13.35
CA PHE A 58 14.16 -18.42 13.87
C PHE A 58 14.41 -17.27 14.85
N LEU A 59 13.68 -16.15 14.75
CA LEU A 59 13.79 -15.02 15.68
C LEU A 59 13.31 -15.38 17.09
N HIS A 60 12.63 -16.51 17.27
CA HIS A 60 12.25 -17.02 18.59
C HIS A 60 13.34 -17.87 19.24
N ASP A 61 14.43 -18.17 18.55
CA ASP A 61 15.55 -18.91 19.12
C ASP A 61 16.31 -18.04 20.13
N LYS A 62 16.68 -18.64 21.26
CA LYS A 62 17.42 -17.94 22.34
C LYS A 62 18.76 -17.37 21.90
N GLU A 63 19.32 -17.87 20.80
CA GLU A 63 20.56 -17.35 20.24
C GLU A 63 20.37 -15.97 19.60
N GLU A 64 19.14 -15.63 19.20
CA GLU A 64 18.75 -14.33 18.64
C GLU A 64 18.40 -13.28 19.72
N ASP A 65 18.26 -13.69 20.99
CA ASP A 65 18.08 -12.80 22.15
C ASP A 65 19.42 -12.14 22.56
N ILE A 66 20.02 -11.39 21.62
CA ILE A 66 21.38 -10.84 21.74
C ILE A 66 21.47 -9.53 22.56
N TYR A 67 20.34 -9.01 23.04
CA TYR A 67 20.29 -7.80 23.86
C TYR A 67 19.78 -8.10 25.27
N SER A 68 20.50 -7.57 26.25
CA SER A 68 20.20 -7.64 27.67
C SER A 68 19.95 -6.24 28.23
N LEU A 69 19.23 -6.16 29.35
CA LEU A 69 19.04 -4.89 30.09
C LEU A 69 20.35 -4.27 30.58
N ALA A 70 21.44 -5.05 30.62
CA ALA A 70 22.76 -4.58 31.02
C ALA A 70 23.59 -4.03 29.84
N ASP A 71 23.12 -4.16 28.59
CA ASP A 71 23.91 -3.86 27.40
C ASP A 71 23.91 -2.37 27.01
N GLY A 72 23.21 -1.53 27.77
CA GLY A 72 23.15 -0.09 27.55
C GLY A 72 24.19 0.67 28.36
N GLU A 73 24.81 1.67 27.75
CA GLU A 73 25.51 2.72 28.49
C GLU A 73 24.53 3.84 28.87
N PRO A 74 24.69 4.49 30.04
CA PRO A 74 23.90 5.65 30.41
C PRO A 74 24.03 6.74 29.33
N MET A 75 22.91 7.10 28.71
CA MET A 75 22.89 8.24 27.80
C MET A 75 23.05 9.52 28.62
N THR A 76 24.21 10.18 28.49
CA THR A 76 24.42 11.53 29.01
C THR A 76 24.05 12.53 27.93
N ASP A 77 22.96 13.27 28.12
CA ASP A 77 22.66 14.45 27.30
C ASP A 77 23.72 15.52 27.60
N GLU A 78 24.75 15.63 26.75
CA GLU A 78 25.56 16.84 26.70
C GLU A 78 24.75 17.92 25.98
N VAL A 79 24.30 18.92 26.75
CA VAL A 79 23.58 20.12 26.29
C VAL A 79 24.56 21.18 25.80
#